data_AF-A0A534PB58-F1
#
_entry.id   AF-A0A534PB58-F1
#
_cell.length_a   1.000
_cell.length_b   1.000
_cell.length_c   1.000
_cell.angle_alpha   90.00
_cell.angle_beta   90.00
_cell.angle_gamma   90.00
#
_symmetry.space_group_name_H-M   'P 1'
#
loop_
_entity.id
_entity.type
_entity.pdbx_description
1 polymer ?
#
loop_
_entity_poly.entity_id
_entity_poly.type
_entity_poly.pdbx_seq_one_letter_code
_entity_poly.pdbx_strand_id
1 'polypeptide(L)'
;MRRFVLFFGHDFTEKLRFYSEVELEHAISSATDQGEVEVEQAYLDGLLSKKLNLRGGLILMPVGIVNVYHEPPSFNGVDRPDLDQFVIPSTWREAGVGIFGELAEGLRYQLYGVTGFNANRFSAESALREGHQEAQLAYGGDFGGVARLDYEPLLGTVFGFSAYAAMSGKT
;
A
#
# COMPACT_ATOMS: atom_id res chain seq x y z
N MET A 1 12.23 -5.34 20.70
CA MET A 1 12.11 -5.52 19.24
C MET A 1 10.91 -4.68 18.83
N ARG A 2 11.08 -3.67 17.95
CA ARG A 2 9.96 -2.81 17.56
C ARG A 2 9.10 -3.49 16.48
N ARG A 3 9.76 -4.01 15.44
CA ARG A 3 9.14 -4.73 14.32
C ARG A 3 9.93 -6.00 14.01
N PHE A 4 9.23 -7.05 13.59
CA PHE A 4 9.78 -8.24 12.94
C PHE A 4 8.99 -8.48 11.66
N VAL A 5 9.68 -8.43 10.52
CA VAL A 5 9.06 -8.55 9.19
C VAL A 5 9.49 -9.88 8.56
N LEU A 6 8.51 -10.64 8.08
CA LEU A 6 8.72 -11.89 7.35
C LEU A 6 8.21 -11.72 5.92
N PHE A 7 9.14 -11.89 4.98
CA PHE A 7 8.84 -11.94 3.56
C PHE A 7 8.69 -13.40 3.12
N PHE A 8 7.58 -13.69 2.45
CA PHE A 8 7.40 -14.95 1.76
C PHE A 8 7.01 -14.68 0.30
N GLY A 9 7.76 -15.27 -0.62
CA GLY A 9 7.51 -15.14 -2.05
C GLY A 9 7.71 -16.46 -2.75
N HIS A 10 6.94 -16.69 -3.81
CA HIS A 10 7.04 -17.91 -4.60
C HIS A 10 6.75 -17.64 -6.08
N ASP A 11 7.69 -18.02 -6.94
CA ASP A 11 7.53 -18.00 -8.39
C ASP A 11 6.97 -19.36 -8.83
N PHE A 12 5.65 -19.43 -9.04
CA PHE A 12 5.00 -20.65 -9.54
C PHE A 12 5.43 -20.95 -10.99
N THR A 13 5.65 -19.89 -11.78
CA THR A 13 6.18 -19.94 -13.14
C THR A 13 6.94 -18.64 -13.44
N GLU A 14 7.58 -18.54 -14.60
CA GLU A 14 8.17 -17.28 -15.09
C GLU A 14 7.16 -16.12 -15.22
N LYS A 15 5.85 -16.43 -15.23
CA LYS A 15 4.78 -15.44 -15.44
C LYS A 15 3.83 -15.29 -14.24
N LEU A 16 4.01 -16.06 -13.18
CA LEU A 16 3.10 -16.04 -12.02
C LEU A 16 3.91 -16.08 -10.73
N ARG A 17 3.82 -15.00 -9.97
CA ARG A 17 4.52 -14.80 -8.70
C ARG A 17 3.53 -14.53 -7.57
N PHE A 18 3.81 -15.05 -6.40
CA PHE A 18 3.23 -14.61 -5.14
C PHE A 18 4.25 -13.84 -4.32
N TYR A 19 3.79 -12.79 -3.64
CA TYR A 19 4.55 -12.01 -2.67
C TYR A 19 3.66 -11.72 -1.46
N SER A 20 4.21 -11.87 -0.27
CA SER A 20 3.58 -11.46 0.98
C SER A 20 4.60 -10.94 1.98
N GLU A 21 4.12 -10.03 2.80
CA GLU A 21 4.84 -9.38 3.88
C GLU A 21 3.97 -9.43 5.14
N VAL A 22 4.49 -10.10 6.16
CA VAL A 22 3.84 -10.24 7.45
C VAL A 22 4.69 -9.54 8.48
N GLU A 23 4.08 -8.61 9.20
CA GLU A 23 4.71 -7.88 10.28
C GLU A 23 4.19 -8.34 11.63
N LEU A 24 5.12 -8.46 12.57
CA LEU A 24 4.83 -8.56 13.98
C LEU A 24 5.39 -7.33 14.68
N GLU A 25 4.48 -6.50 15.20
CA GLU A 25 4.81 -5.28 15.94
C GLU A 25 4.62 -5.51 17.45
N HIS A 26 5.44 -4.85 18.26
CA HIS A 26 5.32 -4.88 19.72
C HIS A 26 5.25 -6.30 20.30
N ALA A 27 6.11 -7.22 19.79
CA ALA A 27 6.23 -8.60 20.27
C ALA A 27 6.08 -8.66 21.79
N ILE A 28 4.92 -9.15 22.26
CA ILE A 28 4.38 -9.06 23.63
C ILE A 28 5.47 -8.69 24.66
N SER A 29 5.53 -7.41 25.03
CA SER A 29 6.61 -6.89 25.87
C SER A 29 6.30 -7.01 27.37
N SER A 30 5.02 -7.13 27.74
CA SER A 30 4.56 -7.26 29.13
C SER A 30 3.12 -7.77 29.23
N ALA A 31 2.64 -8.05 30.45
CA ALA A 31 1.28 -8.53 30.73
C ALA A 31 0.14 -7.57 30.31
N THR A 32 0.50 -6.32 29.96
CA THR A 32 -0.44 -5.27 29.56
C THR A 32 -0.29 -4.86 28.09
N ASP A 33 0.72 -5.38 27.38
CA ASP A 33 1.04 -4.98 26.02
C ASP A 33 0.53 -6.04 25.03
N GLN A 34 -0.45 -5.66 24.21
CA GLN A 34 -0.96 -6.53 23.16
C GLN A 34 -0.08 -6.33 21.93
N GLY A 35 0.82 -7.27 21.65
CA GLY A 35 1.53 -7.29 20.38
C GLY A 35 0.56 -7.53 19.23
N GLU A 36 0.88 -6.99 18.06
CA GLU A 36 0.03 -7.05 16.87
C GLU A 36 0.71 -7.88 15.77
N VAL A 37 -0.10 -8.63 15.02
CA VAL A 37 0.36 -9.39 13.85
C VAL A 37 -0.49 -8.94 12.67
N GLU A 38 0.16 -8.39 11.67
CA GLU A 38 -0.49 -7.81 10.50
C GLU A 38 0.06 -8.41 9.21
N VAL A 39 -0.83 -8.57 8.22
CA VAL A 39 -0.40 -8.81 6.83
C VAL A 39 -0.35 -7.45 6.16
N GLU A 40 0.84 -6.91 5.93
CA GLU A 40 0.97 -5.60 5.29
C GLU A 40 0.69 -5.68 3.78
N GLN A 41 1.17 -6.75 3.14
CA GLN A 41 0.96 -7.02 1.73
C GLN A 41 0.80 -8.51 1.47
N ALA A 42 -0.06 -8.87 0.51
CA ALA A 42 -0.16 -10.24 0.01
C ALA A 42 -0.85 -10.23 -1.36
N TYR A 43 -0.10 -10.43 -2.44
CA TYR A 43 -0.64 -10.34 -3.79
C TYR A 43 -0.01 -11.35 -4.76
N LEU A 44 -0.74 -11.58 -5.85
CA LEU A 44 -0.29 -12.33 -7.02
C LEU A 44 0.01 -11.37 -8.18
N ASP A 45 1.14 -11.59 -8.84
CA ASP A 45 1.54 -10.91 -10.05
C ASP A 45 1.48 -11.84 -11.27
N GLY A 46 0.78 -11.40 -12.31
CA GLY A 46 0.80 -11.97 -13.64
C GLY A 46 1.73 -11.18 -14.55
N LEU A 47 2.93 -11.71 -14.80
CA LEU A 47 3.97 -11.03 -15.59
C LEU A 47 3.79 -11.32 -17.08
N LEU A 48 3.24 -10.34 -17.82
CA LEU A 48 2.95 -10.49 -19.25
C LEU A 48 4.04 -9.85 -20.12
N SER A 49 4.51 -8.65 -19.74
CA SER A 49 5.54 -7.92 -20.46
C SER A 49 6.12 -6.79 -19.60
N LYS A 50 7.22 -6.17 -20.06
CA LYS A 50 7.76 -4.96 -19.41
C LYS A 50 6.72 -3.84 -19.28
N LYS A 51 5.83 -3.68 -20.26
CA LYS A 51 4.88 -2.56 -20.34
C LYS A 51 3.55 -2.82 -19.63
N LEU A 52 3.18 -4.08 -19.40
CA LEU A 52 1.86 -4.43 -18.88
C LEU A 52 1.97 -5.74 -18.11
N ASN A 53 1.55 -5.70 -16.85
CA ASN A 53 1.44 -6.82 -15.93
C ASN A 53 0.16 -6.65 -15.11
N LEU A 54 -0.29 -7.74 -14.50
CA LEU A 54 -1.48 -7.76 -13.65
C LEU A 54 -1.05 -7.96 -12.19
N ARG A 55 -1.73 -7.30 -11.26
CA ARG A 55 -1.58 -7.53 -9.82
C ARG A 55 -2.95 -7.66 -9.16
N GLY A 56 -3.10 -8.58 -8.23
CA GLY A 56 -4.30 -8.71 -7.42
C GLY A 56 -4.02 -9.26 -6.03
N GLY A 57 -4.66 -8.69 -5.00
CA GLY A 57 -4.51 -9.09 -3.61
C GLY A 57 -4.61 -7.91 -2.64
N LEU A 58 -3.95 -8.02 -1.49
CA LEU A 58 -3.74 -6.94 -0.54
C LEU A 58 -2.51 -6.13 -0.96
N ILE A 59 -2.72 -4.87 -1.33
CA ILE A 59 -1.70 -4.02 -1.96
C ILE A 59 -1.54 -2.75 -1.13
N LEU A 60 -0.29 -2.32 -0.88
CA LEU A 60 -0.02 -0.99 -0.35
C LEU A 60 -0.41 0.06 -1.38
N MET A 61 -1.17 1.05 -0.93
CA MET A 61 -1.71 2.07 -1.82
C MET A 61 -0.58 2.94 -2.37
N PRO A 62 -0.42 3.06 -3.70
CA PRO A 62 0.72 3.75 -4.30
C PRO A 62 0.60 5.28 -4.25
N VAL A 63 0.12 5.83 -3.13
CA VAL A 63 -0.08 7.27 -2.89
C VAL A 63 1.04 7.79 -2.01
N GLY A 64 1.77 8.79 -2.50
CA GLY A 64 2.99 9.29 -1.84
C GLY A 64 4.15 8.30 -1.93
N ILE A 65 5.38 8.78 -1.78
CA ILE A 65 6.57 7.91 -1.81
C ILE A 65 6.68 7.08 -0.53
N VAL A 66 6.26 7.66 0.60
CA VAL A 66 6.40 7.06 1.93
C VAL A 66 5.49 5.86 2.12
N ASN A 67 4.29 5.80 1.52
CA ASN A 67 3.45 4.62 1.70
C ASN A 67 4.01 3.38 0.99
N VAL A 68 4.64 3.58 -0.19
CA VAL A 68 5.27 2.50 -0.96
C VAL A 68 6.61 2.11 -0.34
N TYR A 69 7.35 3.08 0.17
CA TYR A 69 8.64 2.89 0.82
C TYR A 69 8.53 3.40 2.25
N HIS A 70 7.92 2.59 3.12
CA HIS A 70 7.63 2.97 4.50
C HIS A 70 8.66 2.38 5.50
N GLU A 71 9.69 1.68 5.00
CA GLU A 71 10.79 1.12 5.80
C GLU A 71 12.04 2.03 5.82
N PRO A 72 12.69 2.28 6.97
CA PRO A 72 13.96 2.99 7.03
C PRO A 72 15.03 2.32 6.13
N PRO A 73 15.88 3.08 5.41
CA PRO A 73 16.17 4.51 5.54
C PRO A 73 15.40 5.41 4.55
N SER A 74 14.28 4.95 3.99
CA SER A 74 13.55 5.66 2.92
C SER A 74 12.97 7.03 3.35
N PHE A 75 12.92 7.30 4.65
CA PHE A 75 12.61 8.62 5.22
C PHE A 75 13.64 9.00 6.29
N ASN A 76 13.93 10.30 6.41
CA ASN A 76 15.03 10.83 7.20
C ASN A 76 14.69 11.05 8.71
N GLY A 77 13.59 10.47 9.20
CA GLY A 77 13.06 10.67 10.56
C GLY A 77 12.96 9.38 11.38
N VAL A 78 12.79 9.51 12.71
CA VAL A 78 12.49 8.38 13.60
C VAL A 78 11.03 7.93 13.47
N ASP A 79 10.14 8.92 13.25
CA ASP A 79 8.71 8.79 13.00
C ASP A 79 8.36 9.39 11.62
N ARG A 80 7.19 9.02 11.08
CA ARG A 80 6.70 9.52 9.78
C ARG A 80 6.20 10.98 9.92
N PRO A 81 6.42 11.86 8.92
CA PRO A 81 5.90 13.24 8.94
C PRO A 81 4.38 13.31 9.10
N ASP A 82 3.86 14.38 9.72
CA ASP A 82 2.41 14.57 9.92
C ASP A 82 1.59 14.47 8.62
N LEU A 83 2.17 14.91 7.49
CA LEU A 83 1.55 14.75 6.15
C LEU A 83 1.24 13.28 5.85
N ASP A 84 2.21 12.39 6.12
CA ASP A 84 2.13 10.95 5.86
C ASP A 84 1.37 10.19 6.97
N GLN A 85 0.95 10.90 8.03
CA GLN A 85 0.08 10.36 9.08
C GLN A 85 -1.38 10.74 8.86
N PHE A 86 -1.67 11.99 8.49
CA PHE A 86 -3.02 12.55 8.52
C PHE A 86 -3.62 12.86 7.14
N VAL A 87 -2.79 13.14 6.13
CA VAL A 87 -3.26 13.60 4.80
C VAL A 87 -3.12 12.50 3.74
N ILE A 88 -1.95 11.86 3.68
CA ILE A 88 -1.70 10.67 2.86
C ILE A 88 -1.34 9.55 3.84
N PRO A 89 -2.31 8.78 4.35
CA PRO A 89 -2.02 7.77 5.35
C PRO A 89 -0.99 6.79 4.80
N SER A 90 0.13 6.70 5.50
CA SER A 90 1.11 5.63 5.35
C SER A 90 0.58 4.34 6.02
N THR A 91 1.22 3.18 5.77
CA THR A 91 0.70 1.84 6.14
C THR A 91 -0.69 1.53 5.59
N TRP A 92 -1.12 2.30 4.58
CA TRP A 92 -2.43 2.13 3.99
C TRP A 92 -2.40 1.05 2.92
N ARG A 93 -3.14 -0.03 3.18
CA ARG A 93 -3.31 -1.19 2.32
C ARG A 93 -4.79 -1.43 2.03
N GLU A 94 -5.09 -1.89 0.83
CA GLU A 94 -6.46 -2.22 0.41
C GLU A 94 -6.47 -3.49 -0.44
N ALA A 95 -7.61 -4.17 -0.46
CA ALA A 95 -7.84 -5.22 -1.46
C ALA A 95 -7.96 -4.54 -2.82
N GLY A 96 -7.19 -5.02 -3.80
CA GLY A 96 -7.15 -4.40 -5.11
C GLY A 96 -6.80 -5.35 -6.23
N VAL A 97 -7.14 -4.90 -7.45
CA VAL A 97 -6.74 -5.55 -8.69
C VAL A 97 -6.46 -4.48 -9.76
N GLY A 98 -5.48 -4.72 -10.60
CA GLY A 98 -5.27 -3.89 -11.77
C GLY A 98 -3.95 -4.16 -12.45
N ILE A 99 -3.36 -3.10 -13.01
CA ILE A 99 -2.25 -3.19 -13.94
C ILE A 99 -1.08 -2.31 -13.52
N PHE A 100 0.12 -2.75 -13.89
CA PHE A 100 1.35 -2.00 -13.70
C PHE A 100 2.37 -2.32 -14.79
N GLY A 101 3.35 -1.45 -14.96
CA GLY A 101 4.43 -1.68 -15.92
C GLY A 101 5.32 -0.46 -16.11
N GLU A 102 6.23 -0.59 -17.08
CA GLU A 102 7.16 0.46 -17.49
C GLU A 102 6.90 0.82 -18.95
N LEU A 103 6.38 2.02 -19.19
CA LEU A 103 5.96 2.48 -20.53
C LEU A 103 7.16 2.83 -21.41
N ALA A 104 8.19 3.40 -20.80
CA ALA A 104 9.48 3.78 -21.37
C ALA A 104 10.54 3.70 -20.28
N GLU A 105 11.82 3.73 -20.66
CA GLU A 105 12.93 3.70 -19.70
C GLU A 105 12.76 4.75 -18.60
N GLY A 106 12.72 4.28 -17.35
CA GLY A 106 12.52 5.14 -16.17
C GLY A 106 11.08 5.61 -15.93
N LEU A 107 10.14 5.41 -16.85
CA LEU A 107 8.73 5.80 -16.73
C LEU A 107 7.84 4.60 -16.35
N ARG A 108 7.48 4.52 -15.07
CA ARG A 108 6.67 3.45 -14.49
C ARG A 108 5.26 3.92 -14.15
N TYR A 109 4.29 3.02 -14.20
CA TYR A 109 2.92 3.30 -13.81
C TYR A 109 2.30 2.17 -13.00
N GLN A 110 1.31 2.53 -12.19
CA GLN A 110 0.42 1.63 -11.46
C GLN A 110 -1.01 2.17 -11.58
N LEU A 111 -1.98 1.29 -11.83
CA LEU A 111 -3.40 1.63 -11.89
C LEU A 111 -4.22 0.46 -11.31
N TYR A 112 -4.92 0.70 -10.21
CA TYR A 112 -5.68 -0.32 -9.51
C TYR A 112 -7.11 0.14 -9.22
N GLY A 113 -8.06 -0.79 -9.35
CA GLY A 113 -9.34 -0.71 -8.65
C GLY A 113 -9.18 -1.35 -7.29
N VAL A 114 -9.66 -0.68 -6.24
CA VAL A 114 -9.44 -1.05 -4.85
C VAL A 114 -10.71 -0.93 -4.03
N THR A 115 -10.71 -1.47 -2.82
CA THR A 115 -11.70 -1.13 -1.79
C THR A 115 -11.55 0.34 -1.37
N GLY A 116 -12.69 1.01 -1.11
CA GLY A 116 -12.75 2.42 -0.75
C GLY A 116 -12.50 2.68 0.73
N PHE A 117 -12.35 3.95 1.12
CA PHE A 117 -12.41 4.35 2.54
C PHE A 117 -13.85 4.27 3.08
N ASN A 118 -13.99 3.94 4.35
CA ASN A 118 -15.22 4.14 5.11
C ASN A 118 -15.25 5.57 5.71
N ALA A 119 -15.99 6.48 5.07
CA ALA A 119 -16.06 7.88 5.51
C ALA A 119 -16.73 8.08 6.88
N ASN A 120 -17.48 7.09 7.41
CA ASN A 120 -18.05 7.20 8.75
C ASN A 120 -16.97 7.15 9.85
N ARG A 121 -15.76 6.68 9.52
CA ARG A 121 -14.62 6.66 10.45
C ARG A 121 -13.74 7.92 10.34
N PHE A 122 -14.10 8.88 9.50
CA PHE A 122 -13.40 10.16 9.44
C PHE A 122 -13.71 11.01 10.67
N SER A 123 -12.66 11.56 11.29
CA SER A 123 -12.81 12.44 12.45
C SER A 123 -11.86 13.62 12.36
N ALA A 124 -12.13 14.67 13.14
CA ALA A 124 -11.21 15.81 13.23
C ALA A 124 -9.87 15.44 13.89
N GLU A 125 -9.84 14.38 14.70
CA GLU A 125 -8.66 13.92 15.43
C GLU A 125 -7.77 13.01 14.55
N SER A 126 -8.38 12.12 13.78
CA SER A 126 -7.69 11.09 13.00
C SER A 126 -7.71 11.32 11.49
N ALA A 127 -8.35 12.40 11.03
CA ALA A 127 -8.52 12.74 9.62
C ALA A 127 -9.03 11.55 8.79
N LEU A 128 -8.29 11.16 7.74
CA LEU A 128 -8.65 10.04 6.86
C LEU A 128 -8.12 8.69 7.34
N ARG A 129 -7.20 8.68 8.31
CA ARG A 129 -6.43 7.49 8.71
C ARG A 129 -7.35 6.32 9.07
N GLU A 130 -8.29 6.54 9.99
CA GLU A 130 -9.18 5.48 10.48
C GLU A 130 -10.19 4.96 9.44
N GLY A 131 -10.28 5.58 8.26
CA GLY A 131 -11.22 5.14 7.24
C GLY A 131 -10.70 4.02 6.35
N HIS A 132 -9.39 3.70 6.33
CA HIS A 132 -8.91 2.57 5.53
C HIS A 132 -9.41 1.25 6.10
N GLN A 133 -9.70 0.29 5.23
CA GLN A 133 -10.42 -0.93 5.61
C GLN A 133 -9.53 -2.18 5.61
N GLU A 134 -8.30 -2.06 5.11
CA GLU A 134 -7.24 -3.09 5.20
C GLU A 134 -7.66 -4.46 4.68
N ALA A 135 -8.62 -4.49 3.74
CA ALA A 135 -9.33 -5.69 3.26
C ALA A 135 -10.13 -6.47 4.32
N GLN A 136 -9.74 -6.49 5.60
CA GLN A 136 -10.45 -7.21 6.67
C GLN A 136 -11.82 -6.59 6.99
N LEU A 137 -11.95 -5.27 6.83
CA LEU A 137 -13.17 -4.53 7.13
C LEU A 137 -13.89 -4.04 5.87
N ALA A 138 -13.45 -4.45 4.67
CA ALA A 138 -13.97 -3.92 3.41
C ALA A 138 -15.47 -4.18 3.28
N TYR A 139 -16.27 -3.16 3.59
CA TYR A 139 -17.68 -3.14 3.23
C TYR A 139 -17.76 -3.15 1.70
N GLY A 140 -18.26 -4.24 1.12
CA GLY A 140 -18.30 -4.48 -0.33
C GLY A 140 -19.16 -3.51 -1.16
N GLY A 141 -19.56 -2.37 -0.58
CA GLY A 141 -20.29 -1.30 -1.26
C GLY A 141 -19.41 -0.16 -1.79
N ASP A 142 -18.22 0.04 -1.21
CA ASP A 142 -17.37 1.20 -1.52
C ASP A 142 -16.12 0.80 -2.30
N PHE A 143 -16.02 1.34 -3.52
CA PHE A 143 -14.92 1.07 -4.44
C PHE A 143 -14.13 2.35 -4.73
N GLY A 144 -12.82 2.19 -4.83
CA GLY A 144 -11.87 3.22 -5.17
C GLY A 144 -11.06 2.89 -6.41
N GLY A 145 -10.41 3.91 -6.93
CA GLY A 145 -9.39 3.83 -7.96
C GLY A 145 -8.14 4.57 -7.51
N VAL A 146 -6.98 4.01 -7.80
CA VAL A 146 -5.68 4.64 -7.55
C VAL A 146 -4.81 4.56 -8.79
N ALA A 147 -4.12 5.64 -9.08
CA ALA A 147 -3.13 5.72 -10.14
C ALA A 147 -1.83 6.33 -9.61
N ARG A 148 -0.69 5.83 -10.11
CA ARG A 148 0.63 6.39 -9.86
C ARG A 148 1.46 6.40 -11.14
N LEU A 149 2.24 7.45 -11.33
CA LEU A 149 3.29 7.57 -12.32
C LEU A 149 4.60 7.94 -11.61
N ASP A 150 5.67 7.21 -11.91
CA ASP A 150 7.03 7.55 -11.48
C ASP A 150 7.92 7.73 -12.70
N TYR A 151 8.71 8.80 -12.73
CA TYR A 151 9.70 9.06 -13.75
C TYR A 151 11.09 9.26 -13.15
N GLU A 152 12.03 8.42 -13.58
CA GLU A 152 13.43 8.47 -13.19
C GLU A 152 14.33 8.71 -14.42
N PRO A 153 14.56 9.99 -14.81
CA PRO A 153 15.39 10.31 -15.98
C PRO A 153 16.87 10.01 -15.79
N LEU A 154 17.34 10.06 -14.54
CA LEU A 154 18.71 9.84 -14.11
C LEU A 154 18.67 9.09 -12.79
N LEU A 155 19.66 8.22 -12.56
CA LEU A 155 19.75 7.41 -11.35
C LEU A 155 19.61 8.27 -10.07
N GLY A 156 18.66 7.92 -9.22
CA GLY A 156 18.41 8.59 -7.94
C GLY A 156 17.60 9.89 -8.03
N THR A 157 17.10 10.26 -9.21
CA THR A 157 16.18 11.40 -9.38
C THR A 157 14.79 10.89 -9.72
N VAL A 158 13.89 10.81 -8.74
CA VAL A 158 12.53 10.27 -8.94
C VAL A 158 11.50 11.38 -8.84
N PHE A 159 10.72 11.59 -9.90
CA PHE A 159 9.50 12.39 -9.89
C PHE A 159 8.29 11.47 -9.82
N GLY A 160 7.49 11.59 -8.77
CA GLY A 160 6.28 10.80 -8.57
C GLY A 160 5.02 11.65 -8.61
N PHE A 161 3.96 11.15 -9.25
CA PHE A 161 2.60 11.68 -9.17
C PHE A 161 1.64 10.54 -8.83
N SER A 162 0.76 10.75 -7.86
CA SER A 162 -0.25 9.77 -7.47
C SER A 162 -1.60 10.43 -7.23
N ALA A 163 -2.68 9.74 -7.60
CA ALA A 163 -4.04 10.18 -7.36
C ALA A 163 -4.90 9.00 -6.87
N TYR A 164 -5.78 9.28 -5.91
CA TYR A 164 -6.78 8.34 -5.42
C TYR A 164 -8.15 9.01 -5.41
N ALA A 165 -9.18 8.24 -5.78
CA ALA A 165 -10.57 8.64 -5.66
C ALA A 165 -11.42 7.41 -5.32
N ALA A 166 -12.40 7.58 -4.45
CA ALA A 166 -13.33 6.51 -4.12
C ALA A 166 -14.76 7.01 -3.97
N MET A 167 -15.69 6.10 -4.23
CA MET A 167 -17.07 6.26 -3.80
C MET A 167 -17.10 5.94 -2.31
N SER A 168 -17.73 6.80 -1.51
CA SER A 168 -18.00 6.50 -0.11
C SER A 168 -19.49 6.55 0.14
N GLY A 169 -20.06 5.38 0.41
CA GLY A 169 -21.44 5.19 0.78
C GLY A 169 -21.65 5.67 2.20
N LYS A 170 -22.50 6.68 2.37
CA LYS A 170 -23.13 6.93 3.67
C LYS A 170 -24.10 5.77 3.94
N THR A 171 -23.76 4.90 4.86
CA THR A 171 -24.72 4.00 5.51
C THR A 171 -24.57 4.09 7.01
#